data_AF-A0A1L7W6R7-F1
#
_entry.id   AF-A0A1L7W6R7-F1
#
_cell.length_a   1.000
_cell.length_b   1.000
_cell.length_c   1.000
_cell.angle_alpha   90.00
_cell.angle_beta   90.00
_cell.angle_gamma   90.00
#
_symmetry.space_group_name_H-M   'P 1'
#
loop_
_entity.id
_entity.type
_entity.pdbx_description
1 polymer ?
#
loop_
_entity_poly.entity_id
_entity_poly.type
_entity_poly.pdbx_seq_one_letter_code
_entity_poly.pdbx_strand_id
1 'polypeptide(L)'
;MAFSVQFLVCASNSSINPNDPIPRLSCIGSAPSSPHALKEAIRGGIDLPPKLLEINAALRRKRAHDIDLEKSRRHRAKRRAQDPISYKQRVPSDKKSWSLKSPDKVLKIAAKVQEKNESTNRFVYGTCEEPFQTQAALDAHLNTEKHAKRAAGMQLAPLSMFAQNLKNQRPIPLYSMQQAFP
;
A
#
# COMPACT_ATOMS: atom_id res chain seq x y z
N MET A 1 -33.13 56.19 42.03
CA MET A 1 -33.56 56.44 40.63
C MET A 1 -33.53 55.11 39.90
N ALA A 2 -34.70 54.59 39.55
CA ALA A 2 -34.88 53.24 39.03
C ALA A 2 -34.75 53.24 37.49
N PHE A 3 -33.82 52.45 36.94
CA PHE A 3 -33.69 52.25 35.50
C PHE A 3 -34.49 51.01 35.08
N SER A 4 -35.49 51.27 34.24
CA SER A 4 -36.45 50.29 33.71
C SER A 4 -35.77 49.38 32.67
N VAL A 5 -35.85 48.07 32.88
CA VAL A 5 -35.42 47.03 31.93
C VAL A 5 -36.55 46.79 30.94
N GLN A 6 -36.37 47.21 29.69
CA GLN A 6 -37.30 46.86 28.61
C GLN A 6 -36.85 45.55 27.96
N PHE A 7 -37.46 44.45 28.40
CA PHE A 7 -37.46 43.17 27.67
C PHE A 7 -38.38 43.32 26.46
N LEU A 8 -37.81 43.37 25.25
CA LEU A 8 -38.59 43.30 24.02
C LEU A 8 -38.91 41.83 23.73
N VAL A 9 -40.06 41.36 24.19
CA VAL A 9 -40.63 40.06 23.79
C VAL A 9 -41.34 40.27 22.46
N CYS A 10 -40.70 39.92 21.35
CA CYS A 10 -41.41 39.74 20.08
C CYS A 10 -42.07 38.35 20.10
N ALA A 11 -43.33 38.31 20.52
CA ALA A 11 -44.22 37.20 20.23
C ALA A 11 -44.60 37.24 18.75
N SER A 12 -44.10 36.30 17.96
CA SER A 12 -44.69 35.97 16.65
C SER A 12 -45.44 34.64 16.77
N ASN A 13 -46.75 34.75 17.05
CA ASN A 13 -47.70 33.67 16.81
C ASN A 13 -47.80 33.43 15.31
N SER A 14 -47.11 32.42 14.80
CA SER A 14 -47.34 31.89 13.46
C SER A 14 -47.80 30.44 13.59
N SER A 15 -49.07 30.21 13.27
CA SER A 15 -49.67 28.90 13.02
C SER A 15 -48.79 28.13 12.03
N ILE A 16 -48.19 27.03 12.51
CA ILE A 16 -47.35 26.16 11.69
C ILE A 16 -48.30 25.25 10.90
N ASN A 17 -48.45 25.52 9.60
CA ASN A 17 -49.15 24.64 8.70
C ASN A 17 -48.27 23.40 8.42
N PRO A 18 -48.75 22.16 8.63
CA PRO A 18 -47.92 20.96 8.53
C PRO A 18 -47.41 20.63 7.11
N ASN A 19 -47.83 21.40 6.10
CA ASN A 19 -47.43 21.20 4.71
C ASN A 19 -46.43 22.23 4.17
N ASP A 20 -45.95 23.17 5.01
CA ASP A 20 -44.93 24.12 4.56
C ASP A 20 -43.53 23.50 4.57
N PRO A 21 -42.72 23.68 3.50
CA PRO A 21 -41.35 23.18 3.48
C PRO A 21 -40.50 23.90 4.54
N ILE A 22 -39.88 23.12 5.43
CA ILE A 22 -39.02 23.62 6.52
C ILE A 22 -37.98 24.58 5.93
N PRO A 23 -37.93 25.85 6.36
CA PRO A 23 -36.93 26.79 5.88
C PRO A 23 -35.54 26.26 6.25
N ARG A 24 -34.69 26.08 5.24
CA ARG A 24 -33.31 25.64 5.42
C ARG A 24 -32.59 26.66 6.30
N LEU A 25 -32.23 26.23 7.50
CA LEU A 25 -31.37 26.97 8.43
C LEU A 25 -30.10 27.39 7.67
N SER A 26 -30.01 28.66 7.31
CA SER A 26 -28.80 29.26 6.79
C SER A 26 -27.75 29.21 7.89
N CYS A 27 -26.62 28.57 7.59
CA CYS A 27 -25.53 28.38 8.53
C CYS A 27 -25.07 29.73 9.09
N ILE A 28 -25.38 29.99 10.35
CA ILE A 28 -24.87 31.14 11.11
C ILE A 28 -23.34 30.98 11.20
N GLY A 29 -22.64 32.07 10.86
CA GLY A 29 -21.22 32.12 10.55
C GLY A 29 -20.30 31.39 11.52
N SER A 30 -19.33 30.67 10.95
CA SER A 30 -18.17 30.17 11.69
C SER A 30 -17.32 31.36 12.14
N ALA A 31 -17.21 31.56 13.46
CA ALA A 31 -16.15 32.39 14.02
C ALA A 31 -14.78 31.82 13.58
N PRO A 32 -13.79 32.67 13.22
CA PRO A 32 -12.48 32.21 12.78
C PRO A 32 -11.74 31.58 13.96
N SER A 33 -11.74 30.25 14.03
CA SER A 33 -10.89 29.53 14.98
C SER A 33 -9.42 29.74 14.59
N SER A 34 -8.63 30.25 15.54
CA SER A 34 -7.17 30.42 15.50
C SER A 34 -6.43 29.38 14.65
N PRO A 35 -5.39 29.76 13.87
CA PRO A 35 -4.71 28.86 12.94
C PRO A 35 -3.99 27.66 13.57
N HIS A 36 -3.83 27.61 14.90
CA HIS A 36 -2.88 26.69 15.55
C HIS A 36 -3.42 25.83 16.71
N ALA A 37 -4.73 25.70 16.88
CA ALA A 37 -5.28 24.68 17.77
C ALA A 37 -5.75 23.48 16.93
N LEU A 38 -4.88 22.50 16.71
CA LEU A 38 -5.30 21.16 16.31
C LEU A 38 -6.22 20.64 17.42
N LYS A 39 -7.54 20.80 17.25
CA LYS A 39 -8.52 20.27 18.20
C LYS A 39 -8.46 18.74 18.07
N GLU A 40 -7.66 18.11 18.92
CA GLU A 40 -7.55 16.64 19.02
C GLU A 40 -8.86 16.02 19.52
N ALA A 41 -9.79 16.84 20.03
CA ALA A 41 -11.12 16.44 20.42
C ALA A 41 -11.94 15.88 19.23
N ILE A 42 -12.53 14.72 19.45
CA ILE A 42 -13.48 14.12 18.51
C ILE A 42 -14.75 15.00 18.50
N ARG A 43 -15.28 15.30 17.30
CA ARG A 43 -16.57 16.02 17.15
C ARG A 43 -17.64 15.36 18.03
N GLY A 44 -18.38 16.17 18.79
CA GLY A 44 -19.44 15.69 19.70
C GLY A 44 -19.11 15.82 21.19
N GLY A 45 -18.01 16.50 21.57
CA GLY A 45 -17.69 16.78 22.97
C GLY A 45 -17.26 15.55 23.77
N ILE A 46 -16.72 14.54 23.09
CA ILE A 46 -16.24 13.32 23.73
C ILE A 46 -14.73 13.48 23.98
N ASP A 47 -14.36 13.63 25.25
CA ASP A 47 -12.97 13.66 25.68
C ASP A 47 -12.44 12.23 25.78
N LEU A 48 -11.57 11.85 24.84
CA LEU A 48 -10.90 10.56 24.83
C LEU A 48 -9.49 10.70 25.40
N PRO A 49 -8.99 9.73 26.19
CA PRO A 49 -7.60 9.72 26.60
C PRO A 49 -6.67 9.64 25.36
N PRO A 50 -5.46 10.23 25.42
CA PRO A 50 -4.56 10.37 24.26
C PRO A 50 -4.29 9.06 23.49
N LYS A 51 -4.13 7.96 24.22
CA LYS A 51 -3.92 6.62 23.63
C LYS A 51 -5.11 6.17 22.75
N LEU A 52 -6.35 6.51 23.13
CA LEU A 52 -7.54 6.18 22.35
C LEU A 52 -7.74 7.14 21.16
N LEU A 53 -7.27 8.39 21.27
CA LEU A 53 -7.26 9.34 20.14
C LEU A 53 -6.34 8.86 19.02
N GLU A 54 -5.14 8.37 19.38
CA GLU A 54 -4.19 7.81 18.42
C GLU A 54 -4.78 6.58 17.69
N ILE A 55 -5.42 5.67 18.45
CA ILE A 55 -6.10 4.50 17.89
C ILE A 55 -7.23 4.95 16.94
N ASN A 56 -8.04 5.94 17.32
CA ASN A 56 -9.12 6.44 16.47
C ASN A 56 -8.57 7.08 15.18
N ALA A 57 -7.49 7.88 15.29
CA ALA A 57 -6.82 8.48 14.15
C ALA A 57 -6.28 7.41 13.19
N ALA A 58 -5.66 6.35 13.72
CA ALA A 58 -5.21 5.22 12.93
C ALA A 58 -6.38 4.50 12.23
N LEU A 59 -7.50 4.29 12.91
CA LEU A 59 -8.70 3.69 12.32
C LEU A 59 -9.34 4.57 11.23
N ARG A 60 -9.34 5.90 11.40
CA ARG A 60 -9.80 6.84 10.37
C ARG A 60 -8.91 6.80 9.14
N ARG A 61 -7.58 6.77 9.33
CA ARG A 61 -6.62 6.62 8.22
C ARG A 61 -6.85 5.31 7.45
N LYS A 62 -7.03 4.19 8.16
CA LYS A 62 -7.34 2.89 7.53
C LYS A 62 -8.65 2.95 6.72
N ARG A 63 -9.74 3.44 7.32
CA ARG A 63 -11.02 3.59 6.61
C ARG A 63 -10.93 4.49 5.39
N ALA A 64 -10.25 5.64 5.50
CA ALA A 64 -10.06 6.55 4.38
C ALA A 64 -9.30 5.86 3.23
N HIS A 65 -8.21 5.17 3.55
CA HIS A 65 -7.44 4.38 2.59
C HIS A 65 -8.32 3.31 1.89
N ASP A 66 -9.13 2.57 2.65
CA ASP A 66 -9.99 1.51 2.09
C ASP A 66 -11.08 2.08 1.17
N ILE A 67 -11.68 3.21 1.55
CA ILE A 67 -12.64 3.94 0.72
C ILE A 67 -12.00 4.40 -0.59
N ASP A 68 -10.78 4.94 -0.54
CA ASP A 68 -10.09 5.43 -1.74
C ASP A 68 -9.63 4.30 -2.66
N LEU A 69 -9.22 3.16 -2.10
CA LEU A 69 -8.98 1.94 -2.86
C LEU A 69 -10.26 1.47 -3.57
N GLU A 70 -11.39 1.46 -2.87
CA GLU A 70 -12.67 1.04 -3.43
C GLU A 70 -13.16 1.99 -4.53
N LYS A 71 -13.07 3.30 -4.33
CA LYS A 71 -13.32 4.31 -5.38
C LYS A 71 -12.46 4.06 -6.61
N SER A 72 -11.17 3.80 -6.41
CA SER A 72 -10.21 3.52 -7.50
C SER A 72 -10.55 2.23 -8.24
N ARG A 73 -11.03 1.18 -7.54
CA ARG A 73 -11.52 -0.07 -8.14
C ARG A 73 -12.76 0.18 -9.00
N ARG A 74 -13.77 0.86 -8.45
CA ARG A 74 -15.01 1.21 -9.16
C ARG A 74 -14.74 2.05 -10.40
N HIS A 75 -13.88 3.05 -10.29
CA HIS A 75 -13.48 3.87 -11.43
C HIS A 75 -12.85 3.02 -12.55
N ARG A 76 -11.88 2.16 -12.21
CA ARG A 76 -11.24 1.27 -13.19
C ARG A 76 -12.23 0.28 -13.80
N ALA A 77 -13.18 -0.25 -13.02
CA ALA A 77 -14.24 -1.12 -13.51
C ALA A 77 -15.14 -0.39 -14.52
N LYS A 78 -15.60 0.83 -14.19
CA LYS A 78 -16.40 1.67 -15.08
C LYS A 78 -15.67 1.97 -16.39
N ARG A 79 -14.39 2.36 -16.32
CA ARG A 79 -13.57 2.65 -17.52
C ARG A 79 -13.36 1.40 -18.38
N ARG A 80 -13.18 0.24 -17.77
CA ARG A 80 -13.05 -1.04 -18.49
C ARG A 80 -14.36 -1.47 -19.15
N ALA A 81 -15.51 -1.20 -18.53
CA ALA A 81 -16.83 -1.51 -19.08
C ALA A 81 -17.20 -0.59 -20.26
N GLN A 82 -16.80 0.69 -20.19
CA GLN A 82 -17.12 1.66 -21.25
C GLN A 82 -16.39 1.38 -22.57
N ASP A 83 -15.08 1.11 -22.50
CA ASP A 83 -14.27 0.78 -23.67
C ASP A 83 -13.15 -0.19 -23.27
N PRO A 84 -13.39 -1.50 -23.38
CA PRO A 84 -12.43 -2.51 -22.96
C PRO A 84 -11.18 -2.54 -23.83
N ILE A 85 -11.28 -2.17 -25.11
CA ILE A 85 -10.17 -2.25 -26.07
C ILE A 85 -9.19 -1.09 -25.81
N SER A 86 -9.69 0.15 -25.78
CA SER A 86 -8.87 1.32 -25.46
C SER A 86 -8.27 1.24 -24.06
N TYR A 87 -9.04 0.74 -23.07
CA TYR A 87 -8.51 0.54 -21.72
C TYR A 87 -7.35 -0.45 -21.71
N LYS A 88 -7.46 -1.59 -22.42
CA LYS A 88 -6.37 -2.58 -22.53
C LYS A 88 -5.13 -1.99 -23.19
N GLN A 89 -5.30 -1.23 -24.27
CA GLN A 89 -4.19 -0.61 -25.01
C GLN A 89 -3.45 0.47 -24.18
N ARG A 90 -4.15 1.19 -23.29
CA ARG A 90 -3.54 2.22 -22.44
C ARG A 90 -2.73 1.65 -21.27
N VAL A 91 -3.11 0.49 -20.72
CA VAL A 91 -2.45 -0.08 -19.53
C VAL A 91 -0.92 -0.28 -19.73
N PRO A 92 -0.43 -0.82 -20.86
CA PRO A 92 1.01 -0.93 -21.12
C PRO A 92 1.75 0.42 -21.14
N SER A 93 1.19 1.44 -21.80
CA SER A 93 1.83 2.76 -21.87
C SER A 93 1.86 3.45 -20.51
N ASP A 94 0.76 3.39 -19.75
CA ASP A 94 0.69 3.89 -18.37
C ASP A 94 1.74 3.21 -17.50
N LYS A 95 1.85 1.86 -17.56
CA LYS A 95 2.84 1.09 -16.79
C LYS A 95 4.28 1.44 -17.18
N LYS A 96 4.58 1.55 -18.48
CA LYS A 96 5.91 1.93 -18.97
C LYS A 96 6.28 3.34 -18.51
N SER A 97 5.34 4.28 -18.59
CA SER A 97 5.57 5.66 -18.13
C SER A 97 5.83 5.70 -16.61
N TRP A 98 5.10 4.88 -15.84
CA TRP A 98 5.28 4.79 -14.40
C TRP A 98 6.63 4.17 -14.03
N SER A 99 7.04 3.09 -14.71
CA SER A 99 8.34 2.46 -14.46
C SER A 99 9.50 3.38 -14.74
N LEU A 100 9.42 4.19 -15.81
CA LEU A 100 10.44 5.17 -16.15
C LEU A 100 10.52 6.31 -15.13
N LYS A 101 9.38 6.73 -14.58
CA LYS A 101 9.32 7.78 -13.54
C LYS A 101 9.68 7.29 -12.13
N SER A 102 9.78 5.98 -11.92
CA SER A 102 10.00 5.41 -10.59
C SER A 102 10.91 4.17 -10.62
N PRO A 103 12.15 4.31 -11.12
CA PRO A 103 13.07 3.18 -11.29
C PRO A 103 13.36 2.46 -9.96
N ASP A 104 13.56 3.20 -8.87
CA ASP A 104 13.84 2.61 -7.54
C ASP A 104 12.71 1.70 -7.04
N LYS A 105 11.46 2.07 -7.32
CA LYS A 105 10.30 1.26 -6.94
C LYS A 105 10.24 -0.01 -7.77
N VAL A 106 10.60 0.06 -9.05
CA VAL A 106 10.67 -1.10 -9.94
C VAL A 106 11.73 -2.08 -9.44
N LEU A 107 12.92 -1.60 -9.07
CA LEU A 107 13.99 -2.43 -8.52
C LEU A 107 13.58 -3.12 -7.21
N LYS A 108 12.94 -2.38 -6.29
CA LYS A 108 12.40 -2.95 -5.04
C LYS A 108 11.36 -4.03 -5.29
N ILE A 109 10.50 -3.85 -6.29
CA ILE A 109 9.50 -4.86 -6.66
C ILE A 109 10.19 -6.08 -7.28
N ALA A 110 11.17 -5.87 -8.16
CA ALA A 110 11.93 -6.95 -8.80
C ALA A 110 12.63 -7.83 -7.74
N ALA A 111 13.30 -7.21 -6.76
CA ALA A 111 13.94 -7.93 -5.66
C ALA A 111 12.94 -8.79 -4.86
N LYS A 112 11.78 -8.22 -4.49
CA LYS A 112 10.72 -8.97 -3.78
C LYS A 112 10.18 -10.15 -4.59
N VAL A 113 10.08 -10.01 -5.91
CA VAL A 113 9.63 -11.09 -6.80
C VAL A 113 10.69 -12.19 -6.88
N GLN A 114 11.97 -11.83 -6.92
CA GLN A 114 13.07 -12.79 -6.90
C GLN A 114 13.08 -13.60 -5.59
N GLU A 115 13.03 -12.93 -4.45
CA GLU A 115 12.97 -13.56 -3.13
C GLU A 115 11.77 -14.50 -2.99
N LYS A 116 10.61 -14.11 -3.53
CA LYS A 116 9.43 -14.98 -3.58
C LYS A 116 9.65 -16.21 -4.47
N ASN A 117 10.29 -16.06 -5.63
CA ASN A 117 10.52 -17.20 -6.53
C ASN A 117 11.52 -18.19 -5.94
N GLU A 118 12.56 -17.70 -5.25
CA GLU A 118 13.53 -18.52 -4.52
C GLU A 118 12.83 -19.29 -3.39
N SER A 119 12.09 -18.60 -2.51
CA SER A 119 11.39 -19.23 -1.38
C SER A 119 10.31 -20.23 -1.79
N THR A 120 9.64 -20.00 -2.92
CA THR A 120 8.61 -20.92 -3.45
C THR A 120 9.19 -22.05 -4.30
N ASN A 121 10.52 -22.12 -4.46
CA ASN A 121 11.19 -23.11 -5.32
C ASN A 121 10.60 -23.14 -6.74
N ARG A 122 10.17 -21.98 -7.24
CA ARG A 122 9.40 -21.90 -8.51
C ARG A 122 10.19 -22.39 -9.70
N PHE A 123 11.50 -22.17 -9.70
CA PHE A 123 12.43 -22.61 -10.72
C PHE A 123 13.41 -23.59 -10.08
N VAL A 124 12.99 -24.85 -9.94
CA VAL A 124 13.85 -25.95 -9.48
C VAL A 124 13.86 -27.02 -10.56
N TYR A 125 15.03 -27.60 -10.79
CA TYR A 125 15.16 -28.81 -11.57
C TYR A 125 15.46 -30.00 -10.65
N GLY A 126 14.66 -31.06 -10.77
CA GLY A 126 14.60 -32.16 -9.80
C GLY A 126 15.91 -32.90 -9.54
N THR A 127 16.87 -32.91 -10.48
CA THR A 127 18.17 -33.58 -10.28
C THR A 127 19.21 -32.74 -9.54
N CYS A 128 19.00 -31.43 -9.41
CA CYS A 128 20.00 -30.51 -8.85
C CYS A 128 19.55 -29.84 -7.56
N GLU A 129 18.27 -29.92 -7.17
CA GLU A 129 17.67 -29.39 -5.93
C GLU A 129 18.05 -27.94 -5.55
N GLU A 130 18.58 -27.16 -6.49
CA GLU A 130 18.95 -25.77 -6.30
C GLU A 130 17.81 -24.89 -6.84
N PRO A 131 17.22 -23.99 -6.02
CA PRO A 131 16.26 -23.01 -6.50
C PRO A 131 16.95 -21.85 -7.22
N PHE A 132 16.42 -21.53 -8.40
CA PHE A 132 16.90 -20.44 -9.23
C PHE A 132 15.99 -19.20 -9.13
N GLN A 133 16.60 -18.01 -9.26
CA GLN A 133 15.91 -16.72 -9.21
C GLN A 133 14.98 -16.48 -10.41
N THR A 134 15.38 -16.97 -11.60
CA THR A 134 14.70 -16.72 -12.88
C THR A 134 14.80 -17.94 -13.79
N GLN A 135 13.89 -18.05 -14.76
CA GLN A 135 13.95 -19.08 -15.80
C GLN A 135 15.27 -19.02 -16.59
N ALA A 136 15.76 -17.82 -16.92
CA ALA A 136 17.04 -17.69 -17.64
C ALA A 136 18.24 -18.24 -16.84
N ALA A 137 18.23 -18.09 -15.52
CA ALA A 137 19.26 -18.68 -14.65
C ALA A 137 19.16 -20.22 -14.61
N LEU A 138 17.93 -20.76 -14.63
CA LEU A 138 17.69 -22.18 -14.76
C LEU A 138 18.16 -22.70 -16.14
N ASP A 139 17.79 -22.04 -17.23
CA ASP A 139 18.20 -22.44 -18.59
C ASP A 139 19.73 -22.37 -18.73
N ALA A 140 20.35 -21.32 -18.20
CA ALA A 140 21.80 -21.22 -18.14
C ALA A 140 22.43 -22.36 -17.31
N HIS A 141 21.82 -22.75 -16.20
CA HIS A 141 22.26 -23.88 -15.38
C HIS A 141 22.16 -25.20 -16.15
N LEU A 142 21.04 -25.46 -16.84
CA LEU A 142 20.81 -26.67 -17.64
C LEU A 142 21.88 -26.83 -18.74
N ASN A 143 22.37 -25.72 -19.28
CA ASN A 143 23.41 -25.69 -20.30
C ASN A 143 24.85 -25.87 -19.74
N THR A 144 25.03 -26.02 -18.42
CA THR A 144 26.36 -26.23 -17.85
C THR A 144 26.81 -27.69 -17.92
N GLU A 145 28.10 -27.93 -18.17
CA GLU A 145 28.67 -29.28 -18.10
C GLU A 145 28.47 -29.95 -16.74
N LYS A 146 28.38 -29.16 -15.67
CA LYS A 146 28.14 -29.66 -14.32
C LYS A 146 26.76 -30.32 -14.22
N HIS A 147 25.75 -29.68 -14.81
CA HIS A 147 24.41 -30.24 -14.90
C HIS A 147 24.43 -31.53 -15.72
N ALA A 148 25.05 -31.54 -16.90
CA ALA A 148 25.16 -32.73 -17.73
C ALA A 148 25.86 -33.90 -17.02
N LYS A 149 26.95 -33.64 -16.30
CA LYS A 149 27.67 -34.66 -15.50
C LYS A 149 26.81 -35.21 -14.36
N ARG A 150 26.09 -34.35 -13.65
CA ARG A 150 25.18 -34.75 -12.55
C ARG A 150 23.94 -35.50 -13.07
N ALA A 151 23.39 -35.09 -14.21
CA ALA A 151 22.29 -35.81 -14.89
C ALA A 151 22.71 -37.20 -15.39
N ALA A 152 23.98 -37.36 -15.78
CA ALA A 152 24.58 -38.66 -16.11
C ALA A 152 24.98 -39.50 -14.87
N GLY A 153 24.66 -39.05 -13.65
CA GLY A 153 24.97 -39.75 -12.40
C GLY A 153 26.45 -39.70 -11.97
N MET A 154 27.27 -38.87 -12.62
CA MET A 154 28.69 -38.73 -12.25
C MET A 154 28.84 -37.86 -11.01
N GLN A 155 29.59 -38.34 -10.01
CA GLN A 155 29.97 -37.51 -8.86
C GLN A 155 30.97 -36.44 -9.32
N LEU A 156 30.59 -35.17 -9.13
CA LEU A 156 31.47 -34.03 -9.37
C LEU A 156 32.55 -34.00 -8.30
N ALA A 157 33.81 -33.84 -8.71
CA ALA A 157 34.92 -33.66 -7.78
C ALA A 157 34.63 -32.47 -6.84
N PRO A 158 34.92 -32.61 -5.53
CA PRO A 158 34.69 -31.53 -4.58
C PRO A 158 35.48 -30.29 -4.98
N LEU A 159 34.89 -29.12 -4.77
CA LEU A 159 35.58 -27.85 -4.95
C LEU A 159 36.84 -27.84 -4.07
N SER A 160 37.96 -27.33 -4.60
CA SER A 160 39.17 -27.13 -3.81
C SER A 160 38.89 -26.22 -2.61
N MET A 161 39.62 -26.41 -1.51
CA MET A 161 39.47 -25.59 -0.29
C MET A 161 39.55 -24.09 -0.58
N PHE A 162 40.42 -23.69 -1.51
CA PHE A 162 40.54 -22.30 -1.97
C PHE A 162 39.25 -21.80 -2.65
N ALA A 163 38.67 -22.59 -3.55
CA ALA A 163 37.43 -22.24 -4.24
C ALA A 163 36.22 -22.23 -3.29
N GLN A 164 36.20 -23.12 -2.29
CA GLN A 164 35.19 -23.09 -1.23
C GLN A 164 35.28 -21.82 -0.39
N ASN A 165 36.49 -21.43 0.02
CA ASN A 165 36.71 -20.19 0.78
C ASN A 165 36.29 -18.95 -0.02
N LEU A 166 36.58 -18.88 -1.31
CA LEU A 166 36.10 -17.78 -2.16
C LEU A 166 34.58 -17.76 -2.28
N LYS A 167 33.91 -18.93 -2.35
CA LYS A 167 32.44 -19.00 -2.37
C LYS A 167 31.83 -18.51 -1.04
N ASN A 168 32.45 -18.84 0.08
CA ASN A 168 32.02 -18.44 1.42
C ASN A 168 32.32 -16.96 1.73
N GLN A 169 33.36 -16.40 1.10
CA GLN A 169 33.75 -14.98 1.23
C GLN A 169 32.99 -14.04 0.29
N ARG A 170 32.32 -14.56 -0.75
CA ARG A 170 31.40 -13.73 -1.54
C ARG A 170 30.33 -13.23 -0.59
N PRO A 171 30.20 -11.90 -0.39
CA PRO A 171 29.16 -11.39 0.48
C PRO A 171 27.83 -11.91 -0.06
N ILE A 172 27.09 -12.60 0.80
CA ILE A 172 25.68 -12.88 0.55
C ILE A 172 25.08 -11.53 0.16
N PRO A 173 24.43 -11.39 -1.00
CA PRO A 173 23.83 -10.11 -1.37
C PRO A 173 23.00 -9.64 -0.17
N LEU A 174 23.21 -8.39 0.25
CA LEU A 174 22.83 -7.77 1.53
C LEU A 174 21.32 -7.81 1.91
N TYR A 175 20.52 -8.66 1.28
CA TYR A 175 19.09 -8.82 1.50
C TYR A 175 18.70 -9.88 2.53
N SER A 176 19.61 -10.77 2.99
CA SER A 176 19.26 -11.85 3.93
C SER A 176 19.59 -11.57 5.40
N MET A 177 20.06 -10.36 5.76
CA MET A 177 20.59 -10.05 7.11
C MET A 177 19.64 -9.28 8.04
N GLN A 178 18.34 -9.16 7.72
CA GLN A 178 17.36 -8.46 8.59
C GLN A 178 16.47 -9.40 9.43
N GLN A 179 16.83 -10.67 9.59
CA GLN A 179 16.11 -11.59 10.49
C GLN A 179 17.07 -12.33 11.42
N ALA A 180 17.77 -11.59 12.28
CA ALA A 180 18.36 -12.14 13.50
C ALA A 180 18.82 -11.01 14.43
N PHE A 181 17.88 -10.37 15.11
CA PHE A 181 18.18 -9.78 16.42
C PHE A 181 17.06 -10.19 17.38
N PRO A 182 17.40 -10.66 18.61
CA PRO A 182 16.44 -11.15 19.60
C PRO A 182 15.48 -10.09 20.10
#